data_AF-A0A929E4G0-F1
#
_entry.id   AF-A0A929E4G0-F1
#
_cell.length_a   1.000
_cell.length_b   1.000
_cell.length_c   1.000
_cell.angle_alpha   90.00
_cell.angle_beta   90.00
_cell.angle_gamma   90.00
#
_symmetry.space_group_name_H-M   'P 1'
#
loop_
_entity.id
_entity.type
_entity.pdbx_description
1 polymer ?
#
loop_
_entity_poly.entity_id
_entity_poly.type
_entity_poly.pdbx_seq_one_letter_code
_entity_poly.pdbx_strand_id
1 'polypeptide(L)'
;MKRFLLINLALFFAISLFSHLSSQGNAIAESKGEAKVCFRWAFGAIVGSTEDRRLVAITRDTVLKTGDRLKLLLQLKNRCFVYLFYRTAEDEIYLLFPYTLQQFDTDYKTDKKYYIPKGGTWFELDRNVGLETFYLLASAKRLLKLETLYKEYSSVSDKKKKDLTSQLLSEIRKIKRKHRKLASPAERPIAIGGKIRGVVKDDQSAFPDIDPIASEVSTSNFYGKTFTIDHK
;
A
#
# COMPACT_ATOMS: atom_id res chain seq x y z
N MET A 1 -24.87 96.10 26.38
CA MET A 1 -24.23 96.72 25.19
C MET A 1 -23.23 95.74 24.60
N LYS A 2 -23.40 95.42 23.31
CA LYS A 2 -22.41 94.85 22.36
C LYS A 2 -21.88 93.43 22.63
N ARG A 3 -21.69 92.53 21.67
CA ARG A 3 -22.10 92.37 20.26
C ARG A 3 -21.72 90.93 19.84
N PHE A 4 -22.54 90.36 18.96
CA PHE A 4 -22.33 89.23 18.04
C PHE A 4 -20.99 89.24 17.24
N LEU A 5 -20.42 88.04 16.97
CA LEU A 5 -19.86 87.54 15.68
C LEU A 5 -19.38 86.06 15.87
N LEU A 6 -19.87 84.97 15.23
CA LEU A 6 -19.78 84.52 13.80
C LEU A 6 -18.29 84.43 13.33
N ILE A 7 -17.70 83.38 12.72
CA ILE A 7 -18.12 82.27 11.84
C ILE A 7 -16.95 81.25 11.66
N ASN A 8 -17.29 79.99 11.40
CA ASN A 8 -16.62 78.85 10.72
C ASN A 8 -15.15 78.93 10.24
N LEU A 9 -14.41 77.81 10.45
CA LEU A 9 -13.80 77.08 9.32
C LEU A 9 -13.66 75.58 9.65
N ALA A 10 -14.32 74.75 8.84
CA ALA A 10 -14.21 73.31 8.84
C ALA A 10 -12.97 72.86 8.04
N LEU A 11 -12.31 71.77 8.43
CA LEU A 11 -11.79 70.81 7.45
C LEU A 11 -11.72 69.40 8.04
N PHE A 12 -12.28 68.48 7.26
CA PHE A 12 -12.38 67.04 7.44
C PHE A 12 -11.01 66.35 7.54
N PHE A 13 -10.89 65.32 8.38
CA PHE A 13 -10.30 64.05 7.95
C PHE A 13 -10.85 62.89 8.78
N ALA A 14 -11.61 62.02 8.12
CA ALA A 14 -12.01 60.72 8.61
C ALA A 14 -10.84 59.74 8.48
N ILE A 15 -10.65 58.85 9.45
CA ILE A 15 -10.31 57.43 9.25
C ILE A 15 -10.69 56.69 10.53
N SER A 16 -11.69 55.83 10.41
CA SER A 16 -12.03 54.78 11.37
C SER A 16 -10.96 53.70 11.34
N LEU A 17 -10.50 53.19 12.48
CA LEU A 17 -9.91 51.85 12.53
C LEU A 17 -10.35 51.11 13.79
N PHE A 18 -11.22 50.13 13.54
CA PHE A 18 -11.65 49.07 14.45
C PHE A 18 -10.45 48.40 15.12
N SER A 19 -10.36 48.49 16.45
CA SER A 19 -9.50 47.61 17.25
C SER A 19 -10.15 46.24 17.38
N HIS A 20 -9.90 45.36 16.40
CA HIS A 20 -10.20 43.93 16.51
C HIS A 20 -9.13 43.25 17.35
N LEU A 21 -9.53 42.88 18.57
CA LEU A 21 -8.82 42.01 19.49
C LEU A 21 -8.57 40.65 18.79
N SER A 22 -7.34 40.43 18.36
CA SER A 22 -6.92 39.21 17.68
C SER A 22 -6.69 38.12 18.74
N SER A 23 -7.63 37.18 18.81
CA SER A 23 -7.49 35.89 19.47
C SER A 23 -6.19 35.20 18.99
N GLN A 24 -5.22 35.03 19.89
CA GLN A 24 -4.10 34.12 19.68
C GLN A 24 -4.61 32.68 19.83
N GLY A 25 -5.19 32.16 18.75
CA GLY A 25 -5.28 30.72 18.54
C GLY A 25 -3.87 30.21 18.24
N ASN A 26 -3.36 29.31 19.08
CA ASN A 26 -2.13 28.55 18.85
C ASN A 26 -2.25 27.77 17.53
N ALA A 27 -1.77 28.36 16.43
CA ALA A 27 -1.50 27.63 15.21
C ALA A 27 -0.21 26.82 15.45
N ILE A 28 -0.37 25.55 15.81
CA ILE A 28 0.70 24.57 15.65
C ILE A 28 0.95 24.46 14.14
N ALA A 29 2.03 25.08 13.69
CA ALA A 29 2.55 24.86 12.35
C ALA A 29 2.94 23.39 12.21
N GLU A 30 2.10 22.59 11.54
CA GLU A 30 2.52 21.30 11.00
C GLU A 30 3.64 21.58 10.00
N SER A 31 4.87 21.31 10.42
CA SER A 31 6.00 21.08 9.53
C SER A 31 5.55 20.11 8.43
N LYS A 32 5.37 20.62 7.20
CA LYS A 32 5.07 19.83 6.00
C LYS A 32 6.29 18.98 5.60
N GLY A 33 6.65 18.02 6.44
CA GLY A 33 7.39 16.84 6.02
C GLY A 33 6.45 15.94 5.24
N GLU A 34 6.85 15.45 4.08
CA GLU A 34 6.06 14.45 3.35
C GLU A 34 5.86 13.21 4.23
N ALA A 35 4.62 12.72 4.35
CA ALA A 35 4.31 11.57 5.18
C ALA A 35 5.04 10.33 4.63
N LYS A 36 5.83 9.66 5.45
CA LYS A 36 6.72 8.57 5.00
C LYS A 36 5.98 7.23 4.92
N VAL A 37 6.35 6.40 3.95
CA VAL A 37 5.96 5.00 3.83
C VAL A 37 7.22 4.16 4.00
N CYS A 38 7.29 3.35 5.05
CA CYS A 38 8.42 2.49 5.37
C CYS A 38 7.96 1.11 5.82
N PHE A 39 8.35 0.07 5.09
CA PHE A 39 8.00 -1.33 5.39
C PHE A 39 8.99 -2.29 4.73
N ARG A 40 9.11 -3.51 5.27
CA ARG A 40 9.80 -4.64 4.65
C ARG A 40 8.78 -5.56 3.99
N TRP A 41 9.14 -6.14 2.87
CA TRP A 41 8.32 -7.14 2.20
C TRP A 41 9.14 -8.20 1.47
N ALA A 42 8.61 -9.41 1.38
CA ALA A 42 9.12 -10.48 0.53
C ALA A 42 7.98 -11.08 -0.28
N PHE A 43 8.31 -11.57 -1.47
CA PHE A 43 7.44 -12.44 -2.26
C PHE A 43 8.29 -13.57 -2.81
N GLY A 44 8.05 -14.79 -2.35
CA GLY A 44 8.81 -15.98 -2.74
C GLY A 44 7.91 -17.13 -3.18
N ALA A 45 8.51 -18.04 -3.94
CA ALA A 45 7.90 -19.30 -4.33
C ALA A 45 8.77 -20.49 -3.94
N ILE A 46 8.12 -21.59 -3.57
CA ILE A 46 8.73 -22.91 -3.57
C ILE A 46 8.44 -23.54 -4.93
N VAL A 47 9.52 -23.82 -5.66
CA VAL A 47 9.48 -24.42 -6.99
C VAL A 47 10.21 -25.75 -7.01
N GLY A 48 9.85 -26.61 -7.96
CA GLY A 48 10.51 -27.90 -8.20
C GLY A 48 9.76 -29.09 -7.60
N SER A 49 10.30 -30.29 -7.85
CA SER A 49 9.71 -31.54 -7.34
C SER A 49 9.89 -31.67 -5.83
N THR A 50 9.22 -32.64 -5.22
CA THR A 50 9.32 -32.97 -3.79
C THR A 50 10.75 -33.13 -3.29
N GLU A 51 11.66 -33.66 -4.13
CA GLU A 51 13.06 -33.95 -3.80
C GLU A 51 14.02 -32.78 -4.03
N ASP A 52 13.64 -31.79 -4.84
CA ASP A 52 14.49 -30.64 -5.21
C ASP A 52 13.72 -29.31 -5.09
N ARG A 53 12.95 -29.18 -4.00
CA ARG A 53 12.24 -27.94 -3.68
C ARG A 53 13.22 -26.82 -3.40
N ARG A 54 13.00 -25.66 -4.03
CA ARG A 54 13.85 -24.47 -3.88
C ARG A 54 13.01 -23.23 -3.61
N LEU A 55 13.46 -22.39 -2.68
CA LEU A 55 12.92 -21.06 -2.50
C LEU A 55 13.52 -20.12 -3.55
N VAL A 56 12.65 -19.46 -4.32
CA VAL A 56 13.01 -18.42 -5.30
C VAL A 56 12.24 -17.14 -5.00
N ALA A 57 12.86 -15.99 -5.23
CA ALA A 57 12.17 -14.70 -5.14
C ALA A 57 11.31 -14.48 -6.40
N ILE A 58 10.09 -13.97 -6.23
CA ILE A 58 9.22 -13.59 -7.34
C ILE A 58 9.68 -12.26 -7.94
N THR A 59 9.95 -12.29 -9.23
CA THR A 59 10.25 -11.12 -10.06
C THR A 59 9.14 -10.91 -11.11
N ARG A 60 9.27 -9.87 -11.95
CA ARG A 60 8.19 -9.43 -12.86
C ARG A 60 7.78 -10.45 -13.92
N ASP A 61 8.67 -11.38 -14.27
CA ASP A 61 8.50 -12.32 -15.38
C ASP A 61 8.67 -13.77 -14.89
N THR A 62 8.25 -14.04 -13.65
CA THR A 62 8.40 -15.38 -13.06
C THR A 62 7.41 -16.33 -13.72
N VAL A 63 7.93 -17.45 -14.22
CA VAL A 63 7.11 -18.57 -14.69
C VAL A 63 7.01 -19.58 -13.56
N LEU A 64 5.78 -19.95 -13.19
CA LEU A 64 5.52 -20.97 -12.18
C LEU A 64 4.60 -22.05 -12.76
N LYS A 65 4.61 -23.22 -12.13
CA LYS A 65 3.82 -24.38 -12.55
C LYS A 65 2.72 -24.69 -11.55
N THR A 66 1.66 -25.36 -12.00
CA THR A 66 0.70 -26.01 -11.09
C THR A 66 1.43 -26.81 -10.01
N GLY A 67 1.05 -26.59 -8.75
CA GLY A 67 1.67 -27.20 -7.57
C GLY A 67 2.83 -26.40 -6.95
N ASP A 68 3.39 -25.41 -7.67
CA ASP A 68 4.32 -24.45 -7.07
C ASP A 68 3.59 -23.64 -6.00
N ARG A 69 4.32 -23.21 -4.96
CA ARG A 69 3.72 -22.60 -3.78
C ARG A 69 4.22 -21.19 -3.54
N LEU A 70 3.32 -20.25 -3.23
CA LEU A 70 3.59 -18.84 -3.03
C LEU A 70 3.47 -18.41 -1.57
N LYS A 71 4.32 -17.48 -1.15
CA LYS A 71 4.26 -16.81 0.16
C LYS A 71 4.73 -15.37 0.07
N LEU A 72 4.05 -14.51 0.81
CA LEU A 72 4.45 -13.12 1.00
C LEU A 72 4.64 -12.80 2.47
N LEU A 73 5.56 -11.89 2.74
CA LEU A 73 5.79 -11.31 4.06
C LEU A 73 5.63 -9.81 3.95
N LEU A 74 4.99 -9.21 4.95
CA LEU A 74 4.94 -7.77 5.16
C LEU A 74 5.31 -7.45 6.61
N GLN A 75 6.15 -6.44 6.82
CA GLN A 75 6.46 -5.92 8.15
C GLN A 75 6.56 -4.40 8.08
N LEU A 76 5.63 -3.71 8.73
CA LEU A 76 5.60 -2.24 8.72
C LEU A 76 6.73 -1.70 9.60
N LYS A 77 7.47 -0.70 9.13
CA LYS A 77 8.50 0.01 9.92
C LYS A 77 8.01 1.33 10.46
N ASN A 78 7.00 1.90 9.81
CA ASN A 78 6.20 2.98 10.37
C ASN A 78 4.72 2.77 10.03
N ARG A 79 3.84 3.55 10.66
CA ARG A 79 2.40 3.48 10.36
C ARG A 79 2.14 4.00 8.94
N CYS A 80 1.80 3.08 8.05
CA CYS A 80 1.33 3.29 6.69
C CYS A 80 0.33 2.19 6.34
N PHE A 81 -0.45 2.34 5.28
CA PHE A 81 -1.50 1.41 4.87
C PHE A 81 -1.05 0.61 3.65
N VAL A 82 -0.90 -0.69 3.81
CA VAL A 82 -0.48 -1.62 2.75
C VAL A 82 -1.67 -2.46 2.29
N TYR A 83 -1.81 -2.55 0.97
CA TYR A 83 -2.82 -3.34 0.27
C TYR A 83 -2.10 -4.30 -0.68
N LEU A 84 -2.48 -5.56 -0.65
CA LEU A 84 -2.05 -6.59 -1.58
C LEU A 84 -3.29 -7.17 -2.22
N PHE A 85 -3.52 -6.82 -3.48
CA PHE A 85 -4.55 -7.44 -4.30
C PHE A 85 -3.95 -8.52 -5.18
N TYR A 86 -4.70 -9.58 -5.42
CA TYR A 86 -4.39 -10.66 -6.35
C TYR A 86 -5.49 -10.75 -7.38
N ARG A 87 -5.12 -10.78 -8.66
CA ARG A 87 -6.00 -11.01 -9.80
C ARG A 87 -5.66 -12.37 -10.40
N THR A 88 -6.63 -13.27 -10.48
CA THR A 88 -6.48 -14.59 -11.09
C THR A 88 -6.45 -14.49 -12.62
N ALA A 89 -6.18 -15.60 -13.29
CA ALA A 89 -6.26 -15.70 -14.75
C ALA A 89 -7.68 -15.43 -15.29
N GLU A 90 -8.72 -15.68 -14.48
CA GLU A 90 -10.15 -15.49 -14.79
C GLU A 90 -10.66 -14.08 -14.44
N ASP A 91 -9.78 -13.14 -14.10
CA ASP A 91 -10.11 -11.77 -13.71
C ASP A 91 -10.87 -11.62 -12.39
N GLU A 92 -10.82 -12.64 -11.53
CA GLU A 92 -11.27 -12.50 -10.15
C GLU A 92 -10.25 -11.74 -9.30
N ILE A 93 -10.71 -10.90 -8.38
CA ILE A 93 -9.85 -10.07 -7.54
C ILE A 93 -10.05 -10.40 -6.07
N TYR A 94 -8.95 -10.71 -5.39
CA TYR A 94 -8.89 -11.00 -3.97
C TYR A 94 -8.03 -9.97 -3.24
N LEU A 95 -8.50 -9.47 -2.09
CA LEU A 95 -7.66 -8.73 -1.15
C LEU A 95 -6.94 -9.73 -0.23
N LEU A 96 -5.65 -9.92 -0.46
CA LEU A 96 -4.80 -10.81 0.34
C LEU A 96 -4.25 -10.14 1.59
N PHE A 97 -4.03 -8.82 1.54
CA PHE A 97 -3.64 -8.00 2.67
C PHE A 97 -4.22 -6.58 2.57
N PRO A 98 -4.69 -5.95 3.66
CA PRO A 98 -4.93 -6.58 4.95
C PRO A 98 -5.91 -7.75 4.81
N TYR A 99 -5.88 -8.71 5.75
CA TYR A 99 -6.73 -9.91 5.65
C TYR A 99 -8.23 -9.56 5.65
N THR A 100 -8.57 -8.44 6.28
CA THR A 100 -9.86 -7.75 6.17
C THR A 100 -9.58 -6.25 6.25
N LEU A 101 -10.43 -5.40 5.67
CA LEU A 101 -10.22 -3.95 5.74
C LEU A 101 -10.32 -3.40 7.18
N GLN A 102 -11.03 -4.09 8.07
CA GLN A 102 -11.16 -3.76 9.49
C GLN A 102 -9.85 -3.99 10.27
N GLN A 103 -8.92 -4.78 9.72
CA GLN A 103 -7.61 -5.00 10.33
C GLN A 103 -6.89 -3.67 10.63
N PHE A 104 -7.00 -2.67 9.74
CA PHE A 104 -6.35 -1.37 9.93
C PHE A 104 -6.70 -0.65 11.24
N ASP A 105 -7.88 -0.97 11.79
CA ASP A 105 -8.44 -0.38 13.00
C ASP A 105 -8.32 -1.33 14.22
N THR A 106 -7.76 -2.54 14.04
CA THR A 106 -7.70 -3.60 15.07
C THR A 106 -6.28 -4.12 15.30
N ASP A 107 -5.83 -5.14 14.56
CA ASP A 107 -4.57 -5.86 14.82
C ASP A 107 -3.39 -5.46 13.88
N TYR A 108 -3.46 -4.23 13.36
CA TYR A 108 -2.49 -3.62 12.45
C TYR A 108 -1.41 -2.79 13.18
N LYS A 109 -0.21 -3.37 13.32
CA LYS A 109 0.88 -2.90 14.18
C LYS A 109 2.20 -2.80 13.40
N THR A 110 3.04 -1.86 13.80
CA THR A 110 4.44 -1.79 13.35
C THR A 110 5.25 -2.96 13.90
N ASP A 111 6.30 -3.33 13.17
CA ASP A 111 7.25 -4.40 13.45
C ASP A 111 6.69 -5.83 13.60
N LYS A 112 5.36 -5.99 13.58
CA LYS A 112 4.71 -7.30 13.41
C LYS A 112 4.94 -7.84 12.00
N LYS A 113 5.39 -9.10 11.91
CA LYS A 113 5.47 -9.85 10.66
C LYS A 113 4.08 -10.38 10.28
N TYR A 114 3.63 -10.04 9.08
CA TYR A 114 2.39 -10.53 8.47
C TYR A 114 2.75 -11.48 7.33
N TYR A 115 2.56 -12.77 7.56
CA TYR A 115 2.75 -13.82 6.56
C TYR A 115 1.46 -14.07 5.79
N ILE A 116 1.51 -14.03 4.45
CA ILE A 116 0.35 -14.19 3.57
C ILE A 116 0.60 -15.41 2.67
N PRO A 117 -0.20 -16.49 2.78
CA PRO A 117 -1.32 -16.68 3.72
C PRO A 117 -0.85 -16.81 5.18
N LYS A 118 -1.78 -16.68 6.15
CA LYS A 118 -1.47 -16.65 7.59
C LYS A 118 -0.74 -17.92 8.08
N GLY A 119 0.14 -17.74 9.06
CA GLY A 119 0.84 -18.86 9.72
C GLY A 119 1.89 -19.51 8.82
N GLY A 120 2.06 -20.84 8.92
CA GLY A 120 3.02 -21.61 8.14
C GLY A 120 2.53 -22.10 6.77
N THR A 121 1.30 -21.76 6.36
CA THR A 121 0.70 -22.24 5.11
C THR A 121 1.25 -21.50 3.88
N TRP A 122 1.07 -22.07 2.70
CA TRP A 122 1.47 -21.44 1.44
C TRP A 122 0.29 -21.51 0.46
N PHE A 123 0.14 -20.52 -0.42
CA PHE A 123 -0.80 -20.67 -1.54
C PHE A 123 -0.21 -21.69 -2.51
N GLU A 124 -1.01 -22.62 -3.01
CA GLU A 124 -0.59 -23.56 -4.05
C GLU A 124 -1.28 -23.17 -5.35
N LEU A 125 -0.52 -23.07 -6.43
CA LEU A 125 -1.07 -22.83 -7.76
C LEU A 125 -1.86 -24.07 -8.20
N ASP A 126 -3.13 -23.87 -8.55
CA ASP A 126 -4.03 -24.94 -8.95
C ASP A 126 -3.91 -25.22 -10.46
N ARG A 127 -4.96 -25.82 -11.06
CA ARG A 127 -4.97 -26.15 -12.50
C ARG A 127 -5.46 -25.00 -13.38
N ASN A 128 -5.82 -23.86 -12.80
CA ASN A 128 -6.29 -22.69 -13.50
C ASN A 128 -5.07 -21.87 -13.95
N VAL A 129 -4.54 -22.26 -15.12
CA VAL A 129 -3.34 -21.65 -15.71
C VAL A 129 -3.64 -20.30 -16.35
N GLY A 130 -2.62 -19.44 -16.45
CA GLY A 130 -2.72 -18.14 -17.10
C GLY A 130 -1.94 -17.04 -16.38
N LEU A 131 -2.31 -15.79 -16.63
CA LEU A 131 -1.63 -14.64 -16.05
C LEU A 131 -2.18 -14.30 -14.67
N GLU A 132 -1.35 -14.49 -13.66
CA GLU A 132 -1.66 -14.16 -12.28
C GLU A 132 -1.00 -12.85 -11.89
N THR A 133 -1.77 -11.87 -11.40
CA THR A 133 -1.24 -10.52 -11.16
C THR A 133 -1.43 -10.07 -9.71
N PHE A 134 -0.34 -9.64 -9.08
CA PHE A 134 -0.35 -9.11 -7.73
C PHE A 134 -0.09 -7.60 -7.74
N TYR A 135 -0.92 -6.83 -7.04
CA TYR A 135 -0.78 -5.38 -6.87
C TYR A 135 -0.45 -5.08 -5.41
N LEU A 136 0.83 -4.77 -5.14
CA LEU A 136 1.30 -4.31 -3.85
C LEU A 136 1.26 -2.77 -3.83
N LEU A 137 0.43 -2.19 -2.98
CA LEU A 137 0.25 -0.75 -2.83
C LEU A 137 0.51 -0.41 -1.37
N ALA A 138 1.30 0.63 -1.10
CA ALA A 138 1.47 1.17 0.24
C ALA A 138 1.28 2.68 0.20
N SER A 139 0.55 3.23 1.16
CA SER A 139 0.29 4.67 1.24
C SER A 139 0.35 5.19 2.65
N ALA A 140 0.79 6.42 2.84
CA ALA A 140 0.77 7.09 4.13
C ALA A 140 -0.66 7.34 4.65
N LYS A 141 -1.66 7.36 3.76
CA LYS A 141 -3.09 7.56 4.10
C LYS A 141 -3.94 6.43 3.55
N ARG A 142 -5.08 6.15 4.19
CA ARG A 142 -6.04 5.14 3.69
C ARG A 142 -6.53 5.49 2.29
N LEU A 143 -6.60 4.48 1.43
CA LEU A 143 -7.12 4.59 0.07
C LEU A 143 -8.64 4.37 0.07
N LEU A 144 -9.38 5.23 0.76
CA LEU A 144 -10.81 5.02 1.07
C LEU A 144 -11.68 4.69 -0.15
N LYS A 145 -11.44 5.35 -1.30
CA LYS A 145 -12.16 5.05 -2.54
C LYS A 145 -11.91 3.61 -3.01
N LEU A 146 -10.66 3.15 -2.95
CA LEU A 146 -10.29 1.78 -3.31
C LEU A 146 -10.94 0.77 -2.36
N GLU A 147 -10.95 1.10 -1.07
CA GLU A 147 -11.60 0.27 -0.04
C GLU A 147 -13.10 0.13 -0.26
N THR A 148 -13.80 1.23 -0.57
CA THR A 148 -15.24 1.22 -0.88
C THR A 148 -15.53 0.38 -2.12
N LEU A 149 -14.78 0.58 -3.21
CA LEU A 149 -14.94 -0.21 -4.43
C LEU A 149 -14.74 -1.71 -4.18
N TYR A 150 -13.75 -2.08 -3.35
CA TYR A 150 -13.54 -3.49 -3.01
C TYR A 150 -14.66 -4.06 -2.13
N LYS A 151 -15.19 -3.29 -1.17
CA LYS A 151 -16.35 -3.73 -0.37
C LYS A 151 -17.55 -4.01 -1.25
N GLU A 152 -17.86 -3.11 -2.18
CA GLU A 152 -18.93 -3.29 -3.17
C GLU A 152 -18.67 -4.53 -4.03
N TYR A 153 -17.46 -4.67 -4.57
CA TYR A 153 -17.05 -5.85 -5.36
C TYR A 153 -17.27 -7.16 -4.59
N SER A 154 -16.87 -7.22 -3.32
CA SER A 154 -17.01 -8.43 -2.48
C SER A 154 -18.45 -8.74 -2.06
N SER A 155 -19.38 -7.81 -2.25
CA SER A 155 -20.78 -7.93 -1.80
C SER A 155 -21.78 -8.22 -2.92
N VAL A 156 -21.35 -8.21 -4.20
CA VAL A 156 -22.24 -8.41 -5.35
C VAL A 156 -22.17 -9.83 -5.93
N SER A 157 -23.23 -10.23 -6.63
CA SER A 157 -23.25 -11.45 -7.45
C SER A 157 -22.56 -11.27 -8.81
N ASP A 158 -22.21 -12.38 -9.46
CA ASP A 158 -21.31 -12.42 -10.62
C ASP A 158 -21.71 -11.51 -11.79
N LYS A 159 -23.00 -11.26 -12.01
CA LYS A 159 -23.50 -10.42 -13.12
C LYS A 159 -23.00 -8.97 -13.07
N LYS A 160 -22.78 -8.40 -11.87
CA LYS A 160 -22.26 -7.02 -11.70
C LYS A 160 -20.76 -6.98 -11.45
N LYS A 161 -20.12 -8.14 -11.24
CA LYS A 161 -18.73 -8.28 -10.83
C LYS A 161 -17.76 -7.72 -11.88
N LYS A 162 -18.05 -7.91 -13.18
CA LYS A 162 -17.18 -7.46 -14.29
C LYS A 162 -16.99 -5.93 -14.35
N ASP A 163 -18.06 -5.16 -14.16
CA ASP A 163 -17.96 -3.70 -14.15
C ASP A 163 -17.15 -3.22 -12.94
N LEU A 164 -17.43 -3.78 -11.76
CA LEU A 164 -16.66 -3.48 -10.55
C LEU A 164 -15.19 -3.90 -10.64
N THR A 165 -14.87 -5.03 -11.26
CA THR A 165 -13.48 -5.43 -11.59
C THR A 165 -12.80 -4.31 -12.38
N SER A 166 -13.47 -3.82 -13.42
CA SER A 166 -12.94 -2.76 -14.30
C SER A 166 -12.72 -1.46 -13.54
N GLN A 167 -13.67 -1.07 -12.68
CA GLN A 167 -13.57 0.12 -11.83
C GLN A 167 -12.42 0.00 -10.82
N LEU A 168 -12.29 -1.14 -10.16
CA LEU A 168 -11.24 -1.40 -9.16
C LEU A 168 -9.84 -1.35 -9.80
N LEU A 169 -9.66 -2.02 -10.95
CA LEU A 169 -8.40 -1.97 -11.70
C LEU A 169 -8.09 -0.57 -12.22
N SER A 170 -9.11 0.17 -12.66
CA SER A 170 -8.95 1.57 -13.07
C SER A 170 -8.49 2.45 -11.91
N GLU A 171 -9.05 2.26 -10.71
CA GLU A 171 -8.64 3.01 -9.52
C GLU A 171 -7.20 2.66 -9.11
N ILE A 172 -6.80 1.39 -9.11
CA ILE A 172 -5.41 0.97 -8.88
C ILE A 172 -4.47 1.67 -9.87
N ARG A 173 -4.80 1.65 -11.17
CA ARG A 173 -4.00 2.32 -12.21
C ARG A 173 -3.93 3.83 -11.99
N LYS A 174 -5.04 4.46 -11.62
CA LYS A 174 -5.13 5.90 -11.34
C LYS A 174 -4.24 6.29 -10.16
N ILE A 175 -4.31 5.54 -9.07
CA ILE A 175 -3.48 5.74 -7.87
C ILE A 175 -1.99 5.64 -8.26
N LYS A 176 -1.58 4.55 -8.92
CA LYS A 176 -0.19 4.38 -9.37
C LYS A 176 0.29 5.52 -10.27
N ARG A 177 -0.55 5.97 -11.20
CA ARG A 177 -0.22 7.09 -12.11
C ARG A 177 -0.02 8.40 -11.37
N LYS A 178 -0.90 8.72 -10.41
CA LYS A 178 -0.82 9.93 -9.58
C LYS A 178 0.52 10.04 -8.84
N HIS A 179 1.07 8.90 -8.43
CA HIS A 179 2.29 8.83 -7.63
C HIS A 179 3.55 8.45 -8.43
N ARG A 180 3.48 8.39 -9.77
CA ARG A 180 4.60 8.00 -10.64
C ARG A 180 5.82 8.93 -10.50
N LYS A 181 5.60 10.22 -10.21
CA LYS A 181 6.66 11.23 -10.07
C LYS A 181 7.50 11.08 -8.79
N LEU A 182 7.06 10.27 -7.82
CA LEU A 182 7.75 10.02 -6.54
C LEU A 182 8.55 8.71 -6.54
N ALA A 183 8.67 8.04 -7.69
CA ALA A 183 9.40 6.80 -7.86
C ALA A 183 10.92 7.03 -7.94
N SER A 184 11.52 7.52 -6.85
CA SER A 184 12.94 7.25 -6.59
C SER A 184 13.14 5.75 -6.37
N PRO A 185 14.36 5.20 -6.42
CA PRO A 185 14.62 3.80 -6.02
C PRO A 185 14.23 3.59 -4.55
N ALA A 186 12.94 3.31 -4.33
CA ALA A 186 12.36 3.18 -3.00
C ALA A 186 12.77 1.88 -2.32
N GLU A 187 13.15 0.88 -3.12
CA GLU A 187 13.64 -0.42 -2.66
C GLU A 187 15.16 -0.41 -2.58
N ARG A 188 15.68 -0.80 -1.42
CA ARG A 188 17.09 -1.12 -1.28
C ARG A 188 17.34 -2.47 -1.98
N PRO A 189 18.23 -2.55 -2.99
CA PRO A 189 18.57 -3.82 -3.61
C PRO A 189 19.12 -4.76 -2.54
N ILE A 190 18.52 -5.94 -2.40
CA ILE A 190 19.17 -7.03 -1.69
C ILE A 190 19.93 -7.82 -2.75
N ALA A 191 21.21 -8.10 -2.49
CA ALA A 191 22.01 -9.00 -3.31
C ALA A 191 21.46 -10.42 -3.22
N ILE A 192 20.35 -10.70 -3.90
CA ILE A 192 19.81 -12.05 -4.11
C ILE A 192 20.25 -12.49 -5.51
N GLY A 193 21.57 -12.44 -5.74
CA GLY A 193 22.21 -12.99 -6.92
C GLY A 193 22.53 -14.45 -6.67
N GLY A 194 21.58 -15.35 -6.97
CA GLY A 194 21.83 -16.79 -7.00
C GLY A 194 21.00 -17.64 -6.03
N LYS A 195 21.02 -18.95 -6.29
CA LYS A 195 20.41 -20.03 -5.50
C LYS A 195 20.66 -19.77 -4.00
N ILE A 196 19.60 -19.49 -3.23
CA ILE A 196 19.70 -19.28 -1.77
C ILE A 196 19.97 -20.64 -1.14
N ARG A 197 21.26 -21.03 -1.12
CA ARG A 197 21.73 -22.20 -0.39
C ARG A 197 21.81 -21.80 1.08
N GLY A 198 20.89 -22.32 1.89
CA GLY A 198 20.95 -22.15 3.34
C GLY A 198 19.80 -21.38 3.97
N VAL A 199 18.58 -21.42 3.40
CA VAL A 199 17.43 -21.03 4.22
C VAL A 199 17.30 -22.07 5.33
N VAL A 200 17.47 -21.62 6.57
CA VAL A 200 17.36 -22.44 7.78
C VAL A 200 15.99 -23.12 7.73
N LYS A 201 15.99 -24.43 7.57
CA LYS A 201 14.79 -25.24 7.81
C LYS A 201 14.57 -25.20 9.31
N ASP A 202 13.47 -24.60 9.73
CA ASP A 202 12.94 -24.88 11.06
C ASP A 202 12.42 -26.32 11.02
N ASP A 203 12.95 -27.19 11.90
CA ASP A 203 12.61 -28.62 11.96
C ASP A 203 11.11 -28.87 12.18
N GLN A 204 10.36 -27.86 12.63
CA GLN A 204 8.90 -27.91 12.82
C GLN A 204 8.09 -27.44 11.60
N SER A 205 8.73 -26.89 10.57
CA SER A 205 8.05 -26.32 9.39
C SER A 205 8.41 -27.06 8.11
N ALA A 206 7.39 -27.42 7.32
CA ALA A 206 7.60 -28.10 6.03
C ALA A 206 8.29 -27.21 4.96
N PHE A 207 8.39 -25.90 5.21
CA PHE A 207 8.91 -24.92 4.26
C PHE A 207 9.76 -23.84 4.94
N PRO A 208 10.84 -23.38 4.29
CA PRO A 208 11.72 -22.35 4.83
C PRO A 208 11.02 -20.99 5.06
N ASP A 209 11.51 -20.18 6.00
CA ASP A 209 11.06 -18.79 6.19
C ASP A 209 11.51 -17.90 5.00
N ILE A 210 10.64 -16.99 4.58
CA ILE A 210 10.89 -16.03 3.50
C ILE A 210 11.44 -14.68 3.98
N ASP A 211 11.50 -14.43 5.30
CA ASP A 211 12.08 -13.20 5.84
C ASP A 211 13.51 -12.88 5.36
N PRO A 212 14.42 -13.87 5.14
CA PRO A 212 15.77 -13.59 4.64
C PRO A 212 15.81 -12.93 3.27
N ILE A 213 14.76 -13.03 2.46
CA ILE A 213 14.67 -12.41 1.13
C ILE A 213 13.87 -11.10 1.14
N ALA A 214 13.51 -10.57 2.31
CA ALA A 214 12.64 -9.41 2.43
C ALA A 214 13.37 -8.08 2.22
N SER A 215 12.96 -7.35 1.18
CA SER A 215 13.43 -6.01 0.83
C SER A 215 12.76 -4.92 1.65
N GLU A 216 13.52 -3.89 2.00
CA GLU A 216 12.99 -2.69 2.64
C GLU A 216 12.61 -1.64 1.61
N VAL A 217 11.42 -1.06 1.79
CA VAL A 217 10.90 0.09 1.06
C VAL A 217 10.91 1.29 1.99
N SER A 218 11.49 2.40 1.55
CA SER A 218 11.38 3.70 2.23
C SER A 218 11.18 4.81 1.20
N THR A 219 9.99 5.41 1.17
CA THR A 219 9.64 6.48 0.24
C THR A 219 8.68 7.49 0.87
N SER A 220 8.41 8.59 0.18
CA SER A 220 7.37 9.54 0.58
C SER A 220 6.01 9.18 -0.02
N ASN A 221 4.98 9.28 0.81
CA ASN A 221 3.54 9.21 0.55
C ASN A 221 2.99 7.90 -0.04
N PHE A 222 3.66 7.27 -1.00
CA PHE A 222 3.14 6.14 -1.74
C PHE A 222 4.23 5.27 -2.35
N TYR A 223 3.99 3.95 -2.34
CA TYR A 223 4.73 2.95 -3.09
C TYR A 223 3.75 2.03 -3.82
N GLY A 224 4.10 1.59 -5.03
CA GLY A 224 3.27 0.66 -5.80
C GLY A 224 4.10 -0.24 -6.70
N LYS A 225 3.90 -1.56 -6.58
CA LYS A 225 4.56 -2.58 -7.40
C LYS A 225 3.54 -3.58 -7.94
N THR A 226 3.82 -4.08 -9.14
CA THR A 226 3.02 -5.13 -9.77
C THR A 226 3.93 -6.28 -10.12
N PHE A 227 3.47 -7.49 -9.80
CA PHE A 227 4.09 -8.75 -10.19
C PHE A 227 3.10 -9.45 -11.10
N THR A 228 3.61 -9.99 -12.21
CA THR A 228 2.84 -10.87 -13.07
C THR A 228 3.57 -12.19 -13.09
N ILE A 229 2.83 -13.25 -12.81
CA ILE A 229 3.30 -14.62 -12.86
C ILE A 229 2.65 -15.26 -14.08
N ASP A 230 3.48 -15.87 -14.91
CA ASP A 230 3.06 -16.71 -16.02
C ASP A 230 2.89 -18.14 -15.46
N HIS A 231 1.67 -18.49 -15.05
CA HIS A 231 1.33 -19.80 -14.50
C HIS A 231 1.03 -20.78 -15.63
N LYS A 232 1.82 -21.87 -15.70
CA LYS A 232 1.79 -22.89 -16.75
C LYS A 232 1.48 -24.29 -16.26
#